data_AF-A0AAD7XQ62-F1
#
_entry.id   AF-A0AAD7XQ62-F1
#
_cell.length_a   1.000
_cell.length_b   1.000
_cell.length_c   1.000
_cell.angle_alpha   90.00
_cell.angle_beta   90.00
_cell.angle_gamma   90.00
#
_symmetry.space_group_name_H-M   'P 1'
#
loop_
_entity.id
_entity.type
_entity.pdbx_description
1 polymer ?
#
loop_
_entity_poly.entity_id
_entity_poly.type
_entity_poly.pdbx_seq_one_letter_code
_entity_poly.pdbx_strand_id
1 'polypeptide(L)'
;MVSATLRQGLARVRRVLPNVRVVALNVGDSASVAGLTAALEDVALDLLVNNAGIRPEQCGPDCLLDEIDYDAMANTLSTNAVGPCRVLAAALPALARAPRFAVLNVSSGLGSAARVCQSRVLFRNLRATDLAYRASKAALNMATACAALELSERYPNSVVVAMDPGYCKTHMGRRGGRDDPPMEVAASIEGQLRVLETLTPADTGKFINFDGTELPW
;
A
#
# COMPACT_ATOMS: atom_id res chain seq x y z
N MET A 1 15.09 -3.19 14.56
CA MET A 1 13.81 -3.18 15.31
C MET A 1 12.70 -3.00 14.28
N VAL A 2 11.64 -3.81 14.30
CA VAL A 2 10.51 -3.64 13.37
C VAL A 2 9.37 -2.95 14.11
N SER A 3 8.95 -1.78 13.62
CA SER A 3 7.73 -1.12 14.10
C SER A 3 6.56 -1.58 13.25
N ALA A 4 5.70 -2.44 13.81
CA ALA A 4 4.51 -2.93 13.13
C ALA A 4 3.27 -2.22 13.68
N THR A 5 2.35 -1.87 12.79
CA THR A 5 1.06 -1.28 13.16
C THR A 5 -0.05 -2.30 12.96
N LEU A 6 -0.90 -2.44 13.96
CA LEU A 6 -1.98 -3.42 13.96
C LEU A 6 -3.25 -2.78 14.52
N ARG A 7 -4.37 -3.04 13.85
CA ARG A 7 -5.70 -2.63 14.34
C ARG A 7 -6.16 -3.51 15.51
N GLN A 8 -5.76 -4.79 15.55
CA GLN A 8 -6.10 -5.77 16.60
C GLN A 8 -4.98 -6.82 16.77
N GLY A 9 -4.97 -7.57 17.87
CA GLY A 9 -4.02 -8.69 18.09
C GLY A 9 -2.66 -8.33 18.70
N LEU A 10 -2.55 -7.12 19.27
CA LEU A 10 -1.31 -6.54 19.83
C LEU A 10 -0.59 -7.48 20.81
N ALA A 11 -1.34 -8.13 21.70
CA ALA A 11 -0.81 -9.01 22.74
C ALA A 11 -0.19 -10.31 22.18
N ARG A 12 -0.70 -10.83 21.06
CA ARG A 12 -0.19 -12.04 20.41
C ARG A 12 1.15 -11.78 19.73
N VAL A 13 1.27 -10.66 19.03
CA VAL A 13 2.51 -10.30 18.30
C VAL A 13 3.65 -10.00 19.26
N ARG A 14 3.39 -9.23 20.32
CA ARG A 14 4.40 -8.92 21.35
C ARG A 14 4.98 -10.16 22.05
N ARG A 15 4.21 -11.25 22.15
CA ARG A 15 4.70 -12.52 22.75
C ARG A 15 5.60 -13.33 21.83
N VAL A 16 5.43 -13.23 20.52
CA VAL A 16 6.06 -14.14 19.54
C VAL A 16 7.29 -13.50 18.89
N LEU A 17 7.34 -12.16 18.82
CA LEU A 17 8.42 -11.43 18.14
C LEU A 17 9.04 -10.39 19.09
N PRO A 18 10.09 -10.75 19.87
CA PRO A 18 10.66 -9.88 20.89
C PRO A 18 11.32 -8.61 20.33
N ASN A 19 11.67 -8.62 19.03
CA ASN A 19 12.31 -7.51 18.34
C ASN A 19 11.30 -6.58 17.61
N VAL A 20 10.00 -6.75 17.88
CA VAL A 20 8.91 -6.00 17.25
C VAL A 20 8.28 -5.02 18.24
N ARG A 21 8.38 -3.72 17.92
CA ARG A 21 7.61 -2.66 18.58
C ARG A 21 6.25 -2.59 17.91
N VAL A 22 5.17 -2.78 18.68
CA VAL A 22 3.81 -2.69 18.14
C VAL A 22 3.17 -1.37 18.56
N VAL A 23 2.73 -0.60 17.57
CA VAL A 23 2.03 0.68 17.71
C VAL A 23 0.59 0.53 17.21
N ALA A 24 -0.40 0.89 18.04
CA ALA A 24 -1.79 0.92 17.61
C ALA A 24 -1.99 2.10 16.66
N LEU A 25 -2.52 1.84 15.46
CA LEU A 25 -2.68 2.87 14.43
C LEU A 25 -3.88 2.56 13.52
N ASN A 26 -4.74 3.55 13.32
CA ASN A 26 -5.75 3.58 12.28
C ASN A 26 -5.38 4.63 11.23
N VAL A 27 -4.85 4.20 10.09
CA VAL A 27 -4.35 5.11 9.04
C VAL A 27 -5.44 6.00 8.40
N GLY A 28 -6.71 5.57 8.50
CA GLY A 28 -7.86 6.35 8.02
C GLY A 28 -8.26 7.51 8.94
N ASP A 29 -7.68 7.60 10.14
CA ASP A 29 -8.02 8.59 11.17
C ASP A 29 -6.80 9.44 11.55
N SER A 30 -6.87 10.74 11.27
CA SER A 30 -5.80 11.70 11.58
C SER A 30 -5.45 11.75 13.07
N ALA A 31 -6.44 11.62 13.96
CA ALA A 31 -6.19 11.65 15.41
C ALA A 31 -5.38 10.41 15.85
N SER A 32 -5.69 9.25 15.26
CA SER A 32 -4.91 8.04 15.51
C SER A 32 -3.46 8.14 15.00
N VAL A 33 -3.21 8.83 13.89
CA VAL A 33 -1.86 9.00 13.34
C VAL A 33 -1.03 10.07 14.05
N ALA A 34 -1.67 11.04 14.73
CA ALA A 34 -0.98 12.15 15.38
C ALA A 34 0.11 11.72 16.39
N GLY A 35 -0.07 10.59 17.07
CA GLY A 35 0.91 10.06 18.01
C GLY A 35 2.10 9.32 17.38
N LEU A 36 2.07 9.04 16.08
CA LEU A 36 3.07 8.19 15.42
C LEU A 36 4.47 8.83 15.43
N THR A 37 4.56 10.15 15.24
CA THR A 37 5.85 10.86 15.25
C THR A 37 6.57 10.70 16.60
N ALA A 38 5.87 10.91 17.70
CA ALA A 38 6.41 10.70 19.05
C ALA A 38 6.75 9.22 19.28
N ALA A 39 5.91 8.30 18.81
CA ALA A 39 6.18 6.87 18.90
C ALA A 39 7.38 6.39 18.07
N LEU A 40 7.96 7.24 17.22
CA LEU A 40 9.14 6.94 16.41
C LEU A 40 10.32 7.87 16.74
N GLU A 41 10.25 8.72 17.77
CA GLU A 41 11.25 9.76 18.03
C GLU A 41 12.67 9.22 18.21
N ASP A 42 12.80 8.02 18.78
CA ASP A 42 14.04 7.31 19.08
C ASP A 42 14.47 6.33 17.96
N VAL A 43 13.75 6.31 16.84
CA VAL A 43 13.95 5.34 15.75
C VAL A 43 14.52 6.03 14.51
N ALA A 44 15.62 5.52 13.96
CA ALA A 44 15.98 5.76 12.56
C ALA A 44 15.30 4.68 11.71
N LEU A 45 14.47 5.09 10.74
CA LEU A 45 13.67 4.17 9.95
C LEU A 45 14.28 4.00 8.55
N ASP A 46 14.78 2.80 8.24
CA ASP A 46 15.34 2.50 6.91
C ASP A 46 14.27 2.09 5.90
N LEU A 47 13.09 1.64 6.36
CA LEU A 47 12.00 1.17 5.51
C LEU A 47 10.64 1.49 6.11
N LEU A 48 9.80 2.20 5.35
CA LEU A 48 8.38 2.35 5.62
C LEU A 48 7.57 1.52 4.62
N VAL A 49 6.74 0.60 5.11
CA VAL A 49 5.80 -0.17 4.26
C VAL A 49 4.37 0.24 4.58
N ASN A 50 3.76 1.00 3.68
CA ASN A 50 2.34 1.32 3.71
C ASN A 50 1.54 0.15 3.13
N ASN A 51 1.28 -0.86 3.97
CA ASN A 51 0.52 -2.07 3.61
C ASN A 51 -0.97 -2.00 3.99
N ALA A 52 -1.32 -1.22 5.03
CA ALA A 52 -2.69 -1.15 5.51
C ALA A 52 -3.64 -0.67 4.39
N GLY A 53 -4.70 -1.44 4.15
CA GLY A 53 -5.69 -1.11 3.14
C GLY A 53 -6.99 -1.88 3.34
N ILE A 54 -8.07 -1.36 2.76
CA ILE A 54 -9.38 -1.98 2.72
C ILE A 54 -9.85 -2.17 1.29
N ARG A 55 -10.72 -3.15 1.11
CA ARG A 55 -11.50 -3.35 -0.11
C ARG A 55 -12.95 -3.48 0.33
N PRO A 56 -13.84 -2.57 -0.10
CA PRO A 56 -15.23 -2.62 0.31
C PRO A 56 -15.88 -3.91 -0.21
N GLU A 57 -17.01 -4.26 0.38
CA GLU A 57 -17.85 -5.31 -0.19
C GLU A 57 -18.34 -4.88 -1.57
N GLN A 58 -18.33 -5.83 -2.50
CA GLN A 58 -18.66 -5.55 -3.90
C GLN A 58 -20.18 -5.69 -4.07
N CYS A 59 -20.80 -4.76 -4.80
CA CYS A 59 -22.20 -4.82 -5.25
C CYS A 59 -22.48 -5.99 -6.22
N GLY A 60 -21.51 -6.86 -6.49
CA GLY A 60 -21.63 -8.00 -7.39
C GLY A 60 -21.08 -7.76 -8.80
N PRO A 61 -20.94 -8.82 -9.62
CA PRO A 61 -20.29 -8.76 -10.93
C PRO A 61 -21.01 -7.90 -11.98
N ASP A 62 -22.30 -7.61 -11.76
CA ASP A 62 -23.16 -6.85 -12.68
C ASP A 62 -23.39 -5.40 -12.23
N CYS A 63 -22.66 -4.95 -11.20
CA CYS A 63 -22.81 -3.61 -10.63
C CYS A 63 -22.60 -2.51 -11.67
N LEU A 64 -23.47 -1.52 -11.64
CA LEU A 64 -23.46 -0.37 -12.54
C LEU A 64 -22.94 0.90 -11.83
N LEU A 65 -22.69 1.95 -12.62
CA LEU A 65 -22.11 3.20 -12.11
C LEU A 65 -23.08 3.98 -11.19
N ASP A 66 -24.38 3.75 -11.32
CA ASP A 66 -25.44 4.35 -10.50
C ASP A 66 -25.71 3.57 -9.20
N GLU A 67 -25.03 2.43 -9.00
CA GLU A 67 -25.13 1.59 -7.79
C GLU A 67 -23.92 1.75 -6.86
N ILE A 68 -23.08 2.76 -7.10
CA ILE A 68 -21.87 3.01 -6.30
C ILE A 68 -22.24 3.54 -4.92
N ASP A 69 -21.75 2.85 -3.88
CA ASP A 69 -21.73 3.38 -2.52
C ASP A 69 -20.61 4.41 -2.36
N TYR A 70 -20.99 5.70 -2.38
CA TYR A 70 -20.06 6.82 -2.26
C TYR A 70 -19.42 6.93 -0.87
N ASP A 71 -20.08 6.49 0.19
CA ASP A 71 -19.53 6.51 1.55
C ASP A 71 -18.44 5.44 1.68
N ALA A 72 -18.70 4.23 1.16
CA ALA A 72 -17.70 3.18 1.07
C ALA A 72 -16.51 3.61 0.18
N MET A 73 -16.78 4.33 -0.92
CA MET A 73 -15.73 4.89 -1.78
C MET A 73 -14.87 5.93 -1.05
N ALA A 74 -15.50 6.89 -0.36
CA ALA A 74 -14.80 7.91 0.41
C ALA A 74 -13.93 7.31 1.53
N ASN A 75 -14.47 6.33 2.27
CA ASN A 75 -13.73 5.60 3.31
C ASN A 75 -12.54 4.82 2.72
N THR A 76 -12.72 4.19 1.57
CA THR A 76 -11.67 3.45 0.85
C THR A 76 -10.55 4.38 0.39
N LEU A 77 -10.87 5.54 -0.17
CA LEU A 77 -9.89 6.58 -0.52
C LEU A 77 -9.15 7.12 0.71
N SER A 78 -9.88 7.43 1.79
CA SER A 78 -9.27 7.91 3.04
C SER A 78 -8.29 6.91 3.64
N THR A 79 -8.59 5.61 3.55
CA THR A 79 -7.73 4.56 4.09
C THR A 79 -6.56 4.23 3.17
N ASN A 80 -6.82 3.96 1.89
CA ASN A 80 -5.83 3.38 0.98
C ASN A 80 -4.93 4.43 0.31
N ALA A 81 -5.37 5.68 0.18
CA ALA A 81 -4.60 6.74 -0.48
C ALA A 81 -4.19 7.84 0.51
N VAL A 82 -5.14 8.40 1.25
CA VAL A 82 -4.83 9.47 2.22
C VAL A 82 -4.08 8.91 3.44
N GLY A 83 -4.39 7.68 3.86
CA GLY A 83 -3.73 7.01 4.97
C GLY A 83 -2.20 6.92 4.81
N PRO A 84 -1.69 6.36 3.69
CA PRO A 84 -0.26 6.37 3.38
C PRO A 84 0.38 7.77 3.42
N CYS A 85 -0.32 8.81 2.94
CA CYS A 85 0.18 10.20 3.04
C CYS A 85 0.30 10.66 4.50
N ARG A 86 -0.71 10.41 5.34
CA ARG A 86 -0.67 10.74 6.78
C ARG A 86 0.48 10.02 7.48
N VAL A 87 0.64 8.73 7.20
CA VAL A 87 1.69 7.90 7.80
C VAL A 87 3.08 8.35 7.34
N LEU A 88 3.27 8.60 6.05
CA LEU A 88 4.54 9.09 5.51
C LEU A 88 4.92 10.43 6.15
N ALA A 89 3.99 11.39 6.22
CA ALA A 89 4.23 12.68 6.85
C ALA A 89 4.66 12.53 8.33
N ALA A 90 3.97 11.68 9.09
CA ALA A 90 4.29 11.45 10.50
C ALA A 90 5.61 10.68 10.71
N ALA A 91 5.97 9.77 9.79
CA ALA A 91 7.19 8.97 9.85
C ALA A 91 8.42 9.67 9.24
N LEU A 92 8.22 10.76 8.49
CA LEU A 92 9.29 11.46 7.78
C LEU A 92 10.47 11.89 8.67
N PRO A 93 10.26 12.41 9.91
CA PRO A 93 11.37 12.72 10.80
C PRO A 93 12.23 11.50 11.16
N ALA A 94 11.64 10.31 11.23
CA ALA A 94 12.35 9.06 11.50
C ALA A 94 13.08 8.53 10.27
N LEU A 95 12.49 8.65 9.08
CA LEU A 95 13.14 8.35 7.80
C LEU A 95 14.36 9.25 7.58
N ALA A 96 14.23 10.55 7.88
CA ALA A 96 15.28 11.55 7.70
C ALA A 96 16.52 11.34 8.61
N ARG A 97 16.41 10.53 9.67
CA ARG A 97 17.55 10.14 10.51
C ARG A 97 18.38 9.01 9.91
N ALA A 98 17.83 8.24 8.98
CA ALA A 98 18.54 7.16 8.31
C ALA A 98 19.42 7.73 7.17
N PRO A 99 20.64 7.20 6.96
CA PRO A 99 21.51 7.64 5.85
C PRO A 99 20.96 7.28 4.47
N ARG A 100 20.08 6.27 4.42
CA ARG A 100 19.28 5.84 3.27
C ARG A 100 17.96 5.30 3.79
N PHE A 101 16.88 5.48 3.05
CA PHE A 101 15.60 4.88 3.41
C PHE A 101 14.77 4.53 2.18
N ALA A 102 13.85 3.59 2.34
CA ALA A 102 12.86 3.24 1.34
C ALA A 102 11.43 3.45 1.86
N VAL A 103 10.54 3.87 0.96
CA VAL A 103 9.09 3.91 1.18
C VAL A 103 8.44 3.01 0.14
N LEU A 104 7.80 1.96 0.62
CA LEU A 104 7.01 1.04 -0.19
C LEU A 104 5.52 1.29 0.06
N ASN A 105 4.82 1.75 -0.98
CA ASN A 105 3.37 1.77 -0.99
C ASN A 105 2.84 0.48 -1.63
N VAL A 106 2.20 -0.39 -0.84
CA VAL A 106 1.59 -1.62 -1.37
C VAL A 106 0.34 -1.23 -2.16
N SER A 107 0.49 -1.12 -3.47
CA SER A 107 -0.55 -0.73 -4.41
C SER A 107 -1.23 -1.97 -5.01
N SER A 108 -1.71 -1.88 -6.25
CA SER A 108 -2.26 -2.99 -7.02
C SER A 108 -2.28 -2.64 -8.50
N GLY A 109 -2.02 -3.61 -9.37
CA GLY A 109 -2.16 -3.45 -10.82
C GLY A 109 -3.58 -3.12 -11.26
N LEU A 110 -4.58 -3.33 -10.38
CA LEU A 110 -5.95 -2.86 -10.58
C LEU A 110 -6.09 -1.33 -10.51
N GLY A 111 -5.12 -0.64 -9.92
CA GLY A 111 -5.00 0.81 -9.93
C GLY A 111 -4.36 1.37 -11.21
N SER A 112 -3.92 0.53 -12.15
CA SER A 112 -3.35 1.00 -13.42
C SER A 112 -4.45 1.38 -14.41
N ALA A 113 -4.56 2.67 -14.72
CA ALA A 113 -5.50 3.14 -15.72
C ALA A 113 -5.15 2.61 -17.12
N ALA A 114 -3.85 2.54 -17.45
CA ALA A 114 -3.40 2.03 -18.74
C ALA A 114 -3.83 0.57 -18.96
N ARG A 115 -3.65 -0.30 -17.95
CA ARG A 115 -4.08 -1.71 -18.04
C ARG A 115 -5.58 -1.82 -18.21
N VAL A 116 -6.36 -1.01 -17.47
CA VAL A 116 -7.82 -0.99 -17.57
C VAL A 116 -8.28 -0.63 -18.97
N CYS A 117 -7.70 0.40 -19.57
CA CYS A 117 -8.03 0.83 -20.94
C CYS A 117 -7.62 -0.20 -22.01
N GLN A 118 -6.51 -0.91 -21.81
CA GLN A 118 -5.96 -1.84 -22.79
C GLN A 118 -6.64 -3.23 -22.75
N SER A 119 -7.12 -3.69 -21.60
CA SER A 119 -7.69 -5.04 -21.48
C SER A 119 -9.21 -5.06 -21.47
N ARG A 120 -9.81 -5.24 -22.65
CA ARG A 120 -11.25 -5.52 -22.81
C ARG A 120 -11.67 -6.94 -22.37
N VAL A 121 -10.72 -7.79 -21.98
CA VAL A 121 -10.94 -9.21 -21.65
C VAL A 121 -10.70 -9.49 -20.16
N LEU A 122 -9.61 -8.97 -19.56
CA LEU A 122 -9.36 -9.13 -18.11
C LEU A 122 -10.31 -8.27 -17.26
N PHE A 123 -10.87 -7.20 -17.83
CA PHE A 123 -11.70 -6.23 -17.09
C PHE A 123 -13.15 -6.16 -17.56
N ARG A 124 -13.59 -7.10 -18.42
CA ARG A 124 -14.95 -7.08 -19.00
C ARG A 124 -16.05 -7.19 -17.92
N ASN A 125 -15.76 -7.90 -16.83
CA ASN A 125 -16.66 -8.16 -15.70
C ASN A 125 -16.35 -7.28 -14.46
N LEU A 126 -15.64 -6.16 -14.65
CA LEU A 126 -15.15 -5.31 -13.56
C LEU A 126 -15.56 -3.84 -13.76
N ARG A 127 -16.63 -3.60 -14.53
CA ARG A 127 -17.24 -2.27 -14.66
C ARG A 127 -17.94 -1.97 -13.33
N ALA A 128 -17.64 -0.82 -12.73
CA ALA A 128 -18.13 -0.32 -11.43
C ALA A 128 -17.88 -1.18 -10.17
N THR A 129 -17.98 -2.52 -10.23
CA THR A 129 -17.91 -3.49 -9.12
C THR A 129 -16.74 -3.31 -8.14
N ASP A 130 -15.63 -2.72 -8.58
CA ASP A 130 -14.43 -2.52 -7.76
C ASP A 130 -13.87 -1.09 -7.87
N LEU A 131 -14.70 -0.14 -8.30
CA LEU A 131 -14.25 1.21 -8.62
C LEU A 131 -13.61 1.90 -7.42
N ALA A 132 -14.21 1.80 -6.23
CA ALA A 132 -13.67 2.37 -5.00
C ALA A 132 -12.24 1.89 -4.72
N TYR A 133 -11.98 0.59 -4.82
CA TYR A 133 -10.65 0.02 -4.59
C TYR A 133 -9.67 0.47 -5.68
N ARG A 134 -10.05 0.37 -6.96
CA ARG A 134 -9.23 0.77 -8.11
C ARG A 134 -8.85 2.24 -8.06
N ALA A 135 -9.83 3.12 -7.89
CA ALA A 135 -9.63 4.56 -7.77
C ALA A 135 -8.70 4.88 -6.58
N SER A 136 -8.85 4.17 -5.46
CA SER A 136 -7.97 4.37 -4.30
C SER A 136 -6.52 3.96 -4.57
N LYS A 137 -6.28 2.88 -5.33
CA LYS A 137 -4.93 2.45 -5.70
C LYS A 137 -4.33 3.32 -6.80
N ALA A 138 -5.14 3.84 -7.73
CA ALA A 138 -4.71 4.87 -8.68
C ALA A 138 -4.34 6.19 -7.96
N ALA A 139 -5.10 6.58 -6.94
CA ALA A 139 -4.76 7.74 -6.12
C ALA A 139 -3.47 7.52 -5.30
N LEU A 140 -3.27 6.32 -4.74
CA LEU A 140 -2.02 5.94 -4.07
C LEU A 140 -0.82 5.96 -5.02
N ASN A 141 -1.02 5.51 -6.27
CA ASN A 141 -0.01 5.58 -7.32
C ASN A 141 0.44 7.02 -7.58
N MET A 142 -0.52 7.95 -7.74
CA MET A 142 -0.22 9.38 -7.89
C MET A 142 0.48 9.95 -6.65
N ALA A 143 0.00 9.63 -5.45
CA ALA A 143 0.65 10.05 -4.20
C ALA A 143 2.10 9.55 -4.10
N THR A 144 2.36 8.34 -4.59
CA THR A 144 3.73 7.78 -4.66
C THR A 144 4.60 8.59 -5.62
N ALA A 145 4.11 8.91 -6.82
CA ALA A 145 4.86 9.70 -7.79
C ALA A 145 5.21 11.10 -7.24
N CYS A 146 4.25 11.78 -6.61
CA CYS A 146 4.49 13.08 -5.97
C CYS A 146 5.52 12.98 -4.83
N ALA A 147 5.38 11.99 -3.95
CA ALA A 147 6.32 11.78 -2.85
C ALA A 147 7.73 11.41 -3.35
N ALA A 148 7.83 10.62 -4.42
CA ALA A 148 9.11 10.25 -5.02
C ALA A 148 9.85 11.48 -5.56
N LEU A 149 9.15 12.38 -6.26
CA LEU A 149 9.73 13.63 -6.74
C LEU A 149 10.26 14.46 -5.57
N GLU A 150 9.41 14.78 -4.59
CA GLU A 150 9.80 15.63 -3.45
C GLU A 150 10.94 15.01 -2.64
N LEU A 151 10.86 13.72 -2.31
CA LEU A 151 11.84 13.07 -1.45
C LEU A 151 13.16 12.82 -2.16
N SER A 152 13.17 12.62 -3.49
CA SER A 152 14.42 12.49 -4.25
C SER A 152 15.25 13.77 -4.24
N GLU A 153 14.60 14.94 -4.26
CA GLU A 153 15.28 16.25 -4.18
C GLU A 153 15.83 16.50 -2.77
N ARG A 154 15.05 16.15 -1.74
CA ARG A 154 15.41 16.39 -0.34
C ARG A 154 16.39 15.36 0.23
N TYR A 155 16.30 14.11 -0.23
CA TYR A 155 17.02 12.94 0.26
C TYR A 155 17.52 12.10 -0.94
N PRO A 156 18.69 12.42 -1.51
CA PRO A 156 19.17 11.80 -2.76
C PRO A 156 19.35 10.27 -2.71
N ASN A 157 19.45 9.69 -1.51
CA ASN A 157 19.57 8.25 -1.30
C ASN A 157 18.22 7.57 -0.97
N SER A 158 17.10 8.27 -1.11
CA SER A 158 15.77 7.73 -0.85
C SER A 158 15.24 6.94 -2.04
N VAL A 159 14.47 5.89 -1.75
CA VAL A 159 13.73 5.11 -2.75
C VAL A 159 12.25 5.16 -2.39
N VAL A 160 11.40 5.60 -3.30
CA VAL A 160 9.95 5.65 -3.09
C VAL A 160 9.27 4.93 -4.24
N VAL A 161 8.58 3.82 -3.96
CA VAL A 161 7.96 2.99 -5.00
C VAL A 161 6.56 2.54 -4.62
N ALA A 162 5.75 2.27 -5.64
CA ALA A 162 4.50 1.54 -5.51
C ALA A 162 4.73 0.10 -5.96
N MET A 163 4.15 -0.87 -5.26
CA MET A 163 4.26 -2.28 -5.66
C MET A 163 2.92 -3.00 -5.70
N ASP A 164 2.65 -3.73 -6.78
CA ASP A 164 1.59 -4.73 -6.81
C ASP A 164 2.08 -6.02 -6.14
N PRO A 165 1.48 -6.46 -5.02
CA PRO A 165 1.90 -7.68 -4.32
C PRO A 165 1.47 -8.96 -5.06
N GLY A 166 0.72 -8.86 -6.15
CA GLY A 166 0.12 -10.01 -6.82
C GLY A 166 -1.16 -10.49 -6.14
N TYR A 167 -1.83 -11.46 -6.77
CA TYR A 167 -3.16 -11.89 -6.32
C TYR A 167 -3.10 -12.97 -5.22
N CYS A 168 -2.93 -12.50 -3.98
CA CYS A 168 -2.64 -13.33 -2.81
C CYS A 168 -3.86 -13.98 -2.15
N LYS A 169 -3.67 -15.17 -1.57
CA LYS A 169 -4.65 -15.91 -0.75
C LYS A 169 -4.87 -15.28 0.63
N THR A 170 -5.42 -14.07 0.64
CA THR A 170 -5.82 -13.35 1.86
C THR A 170 -7.33 -13.19 1.91
N HIS A 171 -7.88 -12.73 3.05
CA HIS A 171 -9.28 -12.32 3.12
C HIS A 171 -9.64 -11.27 2.05
N MET A 172 -8.76 -10.28 1.81
CA MET A 172 -8.96 -9.27 0.75
C MET A 172 -8.88 -9.88 -0.65
N GLY A 173 -8.02 -10.87 -0.85
CA GLY A 173 -7.88 -11.57 -2.12
C GLY A 173 -9.15 -12.33 -2.51
N ARG A 174 -9.75 -13.07 -1.56
CA ARG A 174 -10.98 -13.82 -1.81
C ARG A 174 -12.17 -12.91 -2.20
N ARG A 175 -12.19 -11.67 -1.71
CA ARG A 175 -13.15 -10.63 -2.12
C ARG A 175 -12.96 -10.11 -3.56
N GLY A 176 -11.95 -10.58 -4.30
CA GLY A 176 -11.68 -10.15 -5.67
C GLY A 176 -12.39 -10.90 -6.77
N GLY A 177 -13.43 -11.65 -6.43
CA GLY A 177 -14.19 -12.46 -7.39
C GLY A 177 -13.58 -13.84 -7.65
N ARG A 178 -12.58 -14.27 -6.86
CA ARG A 178 -12.05 -15.64 -6.89
C ARG A 178 -11.89 -16.18 -5.47
N ASP A 179 -12.58 -17.28 -5.19
CA ASP A 179 -12.52 -17.92 -3.87
C ASP A 179 -11.12 -18.43 -3.52
N ASP A 180 -10.34 -18.89 -4.50
CA ASP A 180 -8.94 -19.30 -4.31
C ASP A 180 -7.99 -18.46 -5.18
N PRO A 181 -7.48 -17.32 -4.68
CA PRO A 181 -6.45 -16.55 -5.37
C PRO A 181 -5.21 -17.41 -5.68
N PRO A 182 -4.50 -17.16 -6.79
CA PRO A 182 -3.45 -18.08 -7.26
C PRO A 182 -2.18 -18.08 -6.40
N MET A 183 -1.93 -17.04 -5.60
CA MET A 183 -0.62 -16.82 -5.00
C MET A 183 -0.63 -16.99 -3.48
N GLU A 184 0.32 -17.75 -2.94
CA GLU A 184 0.55 -17.82 -1.50
C GLU A 184 1.15 -16.51 -0.97
N VAL A 185 0.76 -16.13 0.25
CA VAL A 185 1.24 -14.88 0.88
C VAL A 185 2.76 -14.89 1.04
N ALA A 186 3.35 -16.03 1.41
CA ALA A 186 4.80 -16.16 1.56
C ALA A 186 5.53 -15.86 0.24
N ALA A 187 5.07 -16.44 -0.88
CA ALA A 187 5.67 -16.22 -2.20
C ALA A 187 5.59 -14.75 -2.64
N SER A 188 4.48 -14.07 -2.35
CA SER A 188 4.34 -12.63 -2.59
C SER A 188 5.35 -11.83 -1.79
N ILE A 189 5.44 -12.04 -0.48
CA ILE A 189 6.35 -11.31 0.40
C ILE A 189 7.81 -11.56 0.01
N GLU A 190 8.18 -12.81 -0.27
CA GLU A 190 9.53 -13.15 -0.75
C GLU A 190 9.88 -12.42 -2.06
N GLY A 191 8.94 -12.31 -3.00
CA GLY A 191 9.12 -11.52 -4.22
C GLY A 191 9.34 -10.03 -3.92
N GLN A 192 8.44 -9.44 -3.13
CA GLN A 192 8.54 -8.02 -2.76
C GLN A 192 9.87 -7.70 -2.07
N LEU A 193 10.33 -8.56 -1.15
CA LEU A 193 11.62 -8.39 -0.47
C LEU A 193 12.80 -8.48 -1.43
N ARG A 194 12.81 -9.47 -2.35
CA ARG A 194 13.86 -9.57 -3.39
C ARG A 194 13.91 -8.31 -4.25
N VAL A 195 12.75 -7.77 -4.65
CA VAL A 195 12.70 -6.52 -5.43
C VAL A 195 13.27 -5.38 -4.61
N LEU A 196 12.78 -5.16 -3.37
CA LEU A 196 13.24 -4.09 -2.48
C LEU A 196 14.76 -4.11 -2.24
N GLU A 197 15.36 -5.28 -2.12
CA GLU A 197 16.82 -5.45 -1.94
C GLU A 197 17.64 -4.97 -3.14
N THR A 198 17.03 -4.91 -4.33
CA THR A 198 17.71 -4.51 -5.58
C THR A 198 17.49 -3.06 -5.97
N LEU A 199 16.53 -2.36 -5.34
CA LEU A 199 16.18 -0.99 -5.73
C LEU A 199 17.28 0.00 -5.36
N THR A 200 17.44 0.98 -6.24
CA THR A 200 18.37 2.10 -6.12
C THR A 200 17.62 3.43 -6.19
N PRO A 201 18.25 4.58 -5.87
CA PRO A 201 17.60 5.88 -6.04
C PRO A 201 17.11 6.14 -7.48
N ALA A 202 17.71 5.50 -8.49
CA ALA A 202 17.26 5.60 -9.89
C ALA A 202 15.91 4.90 -10.16
N ASP A 203 15.46 4.06 -9.22
CA ASP A 203 14.18 3.35 -9.28
C ASP A 203 13.05 4.10 -8.56
N THR A 204 13.37 5.25 -7.94
CA THR A 204 12.36 6.08 -7.27
C THR A 204 11.28 6.53 -8.26
N GLY A 205 10.02 6.49 -7.84
CA GLY A 205 8.88 6.82 -8.68
C GLY A 205 8.43 5.69 -9.62
N LYS A 206 8.96 4.47 -9.51
CA LYS A 206 8.45 3.32 -10.28
C LYS A 206 7.20 2.69 -9.67
N PHE A 207 6.39 2.09 -10.53
CA PHE A 207 5.35 1.14 -10.17
C PHE A 207 5.78 -0.26 -10.58
N ILE A 208 5.92 -1.17 -9.62
CA ILE A 208 6.60 -2.46 -9.84
C ILE A 208 5.68 -3.60 -9.41
N ASN A 209 5.79 -4.75 -10.03
CA ASN A 209 5.15 -5.97 -9.59
C ASN A 209 6.05 -6.71 -8.56
N PHE A 210 5.49 -7.62 -7.76
CA PHE A 210 6.25 -8.41 -6.78
C PHE A 210 7.41 -9.23 -7.39
N ASP A 211 7.43 -9.44 -8.71
CA ASP A 211 8.48 -10.15 -9.45
C ASP A 211 9.54 -9.22 -10.06
N GLY A 212 9.42 -7.90 -9.87
CA GLY A 212 10.34 -6.89 -10.38
C GLY A 212 9.93 -6.29 -11.74
N THR A 213 8.86 -6.81 -12.37
CA THR A 213 8.36 -6.26 -13.63
C THR A 213 7.80 -4.86 -13.41
N GLU A 214 8.22 -3.88 -14.21
CA GLU A 214 7.64 -2.54 -14.17
C GLU A 214 6.21 -2.55 -14.75
N LEU A 215 5.29 -1.90 -14.05
CA LEU A 215 3.89 -1.78 -14.42
C LEU A 215 3.61 -0.37 -14.95
N PRO A 216 2.76 -0.23 -15.97
CA PRO A 216 2.28 1.09 -16.35
C PRO A 216 1.33 1.63 -15.26
N TRP A 217 1.29 2.96 -15.13
CA TRP A 217 0.37 3.66 -14.23
C TRP A 217 -1.11 3.52 -14.62
#